data_AF-A0A425WQW2-F1
#
_entry.id   AF-A0A425WQW2-F1
#
_cell.length_a   1.000
_cell.length_b   1.000
_cell.length_c   1.000
_cell.angle_alpha   90.00
_cell.angle_beta   90.00
_cell.angle_gamma   90.00
#
_symmetry.space_group_name_H-M   'P 1'
#
loop_
_entity.id
_entity.type
_entity.pdbx_description
1 polymer ?
#
loop_
_entity_poly.entity_id
_entity_poly.type
_entity_poly.pdbx_seq_one_letter_code
_entity_poly.pdbx_strand_id
1 'polypeptide(L)'
;MDELREDAPSAAGVVKDAELAALAYLSFPRQQCLKICTNNVMKHMNGKLKRRGRVVQVFPSTGSVMRLLAGIIGKLNAEWECGRLFMSKESLEPVFSLKRAKMRIKELEADEEAHSEVRVIMKLVIDKYERAA
;
A
#
# COMPACT_ATOMS: atom_id res chain seq x y z
N MET A 1 22.24 -12.12 9.85
CA MET A 1 21.72 -13.19 8.97
C MET A 1 22.22 -14.54 9.39
N ASP A 2 23.49 -14.66 9.81
CA ASP A 2 24.06 -15.95 10.21
C ASP A 2 23.43 -16.51 11.49
N GLU A 3 23.10 -15.68 12.47
CA GLU A 3 22.34 -16.11 13.66
C GLU A 3 20.96 -16.72 13.30
N LEU A 4 20.23 -16.11 12.34
CA LEU A 4 18.94 -16.64 11.86
C LEU A 4 19.08 -17.95 11.06
N ARG A 5 20.25 -18.23 10.48
CA ARG A 5 20.49 -19.48 9.75
C ARG A 5 20.62 -20.67 10.68
N GLU A 6 21.11 -20.45 11.90
CA GLU A 6 21.24 -21.47 12.92
C GLU A 6 19.91 -21.72 13.63
N ASP A 7 19.23 -20.65 14.06
CA ASP A 7 18.01 -20.78 14.88
C ASP A 7 16.72 -21.00 14.07
N ALA A 8 16.64 -20.46 12.85
CA ALA A 8 15.41 -20.48 12.04
C ALA A 8 15.69 -20.49 10.52
N PRO A 9 16.22 -21.60 9.97
CA PRO A 9 16.70 -21.67 8.58
C PRO A 9 15.63 -21.35 7.53
N SER A 10 14.36 -21.69 7.79
CA SER A 10 13.24 -21.34 6.90
C SER A 10 13.00 -19.83 6.84
N ALA A 11 13.05 -19.14 7.99
CA ALA A 11 12.89 -17.69 8.02
C ALA A 11 14.07 -16.98 7.35
N ALA A 12 15.29 -17.50 7.54
CA ALA A 12 16.49 -17.00 6.86
C ALA A 12 16.37 -17.11 5.33
N GLY A 13 15.78 -18.20 4.82
CA GLY A 13 15.48 -18.38 3.40
C GLY A 13 14.55 -17.28 2.87
N VAL A 14 13.40 -17.06 3.53
CA VAL A 14 12.42 -16.03 3.12
C VAL A 14 13.03 -14.63 3.09
N VAL A 15 13.83 -14.28 4.09
CA VAL A 15 14.47 -12.95 4.15
C VAL A 15 15.51 -12.78 3.05
N LYS A 16 16.26 -13.84 2.72
CA LYS A 16 17.24 -13.83 1.63
C LYS A 16 16.54 -13.65 0.27
N ASP A 17 15.46 -14.39 0.04
CA ASP A 17 14.71 -14.30 -1.22
C ASP A 17 14.04 -12.93 -1.40
N ALA A 18 13.62 -12.31 -0.29
CA ALA A 18 12.98 -10.99 -0.29
C ALA A 18 13.96 -9.81 -0.15
N GLU A 19 15.28 -10.03 -0.10
CA GLU A 19 16.28 -9.01 0.28
C GLU A 19 16.14 -7.72 -0.53
N LEU A 20 16.13 -7.82 -1.87
CA LEU A 20 16.00 -6.67 -2.76
C LEU A 20 14.65 -5.94 -2.57
N ALA A 21 13.56 -6.70 -2.44
CA ALA A 21 12.23 -6.13 -2.23
C ALA A 21 12.11 -5.45 -0.86
N ALA A 22 12.74 -6.03 0.17
CA ALA A 22 12.76 -5.50 1.53
C ALA A 22 13.58 -4.22 1.63
N LEU A 23 14.60 -4.03 0.80
CA LEU A 23 15.44 -2.82 0.78
C LEU A 23 14.94 -1.75 -0.21
N ALA A 24 13.97 -2.06 -1.07
CA ALA A 24 13.47 -1.13 -2.09
C ALA A 24 13.00 0.22 -1.53
N TYR A 25 12.51 0.24 -0.28
CA TYR A 25 12.08 1.47 0.37
C TYR A 25 13.23 2.45 0.65
N LEU A 26 14.48 2.01 0.69
CA LEU A 26 15.65 2.89 0.89
C LEU A 26 15.90 3.82 -0.30
N SER A 27 15.27 3.57 -1.45
CA SER A 27 15.32 4.45 -2.62
C SER A 27 14.47 5.72 -2.46
N PHE A 28 13.67 5.82 -1.39
CA PHE A 28 12.86 7.00 -1.07
C PHE A 28 13.64 7.98 -0.17
N PRO A 29 13.22 9.25 -0.08
CA PRO A 29 13.84 10.17 0.87
C PRO A 29 13.61 9.70 2.33
N ARG A 30 14.51 10.12 3.22
CA ARG A 30 14.58 9.62 4.62
C ARG A 30 13.25 9.72 5.37
N GLN A 31 12.49 10.78 5.16
CA GLN A 31 11.20 10.99 5.83
C GLN A 31 10.16 9.92 5.47
N GLN A 32 10.16 9.44 4.23
CA GLN A 32 9.23 8.42 3.72
C GLN A 32 9.73 7.03 4.10
N CYS A 33 11.05 6.80 4.09
CA CYS A 33 11.64 5.54 4.54
C CYS A 33 11.17 5.16 5.95
N LEU A 34 11.20 6.12 6.88
CA LEU A 34 10.75 5.94 8.26
C LEU A 34 9.27 5.58 8.38
N LYS A 35 8.44 5.94 7.40
CA LYS A 35 7.02 5.61 7.37
C LYS A 35 6.77 4.27 6.67
N ILE A 36 7.42 4.03 5.54
CA ILE A 36 7.29 2.82 4.71
C ILE A 36 7.82 1.59 5.45
N CYS A 37 8.90 1.72 6.24
CA CYS A 37 9.43 0.61 7.03
C CYS A 37 8.47 0.14 8.14
N THR A 38 7.40 0.90 8.44
CA THR A 38 6.41 0.54 9.44
C THR A 38 5.25 -0.24 8.84
N ASN A 39 4.70 -1.18 9.60
CA ASN A 39 3.46 -1.87 9.26
C ASN A 39 2.21 -1.20 9.89
N ASN A 40 2.29 0.09 10.22
CA ASN A 40 1.25 0.78 11.00
C ASN A 40 -0.10 0.83 10.28
N VAL A 41 -0.11 1.13 8.98
CA VAL A 41 -1.35 1.17 8.18
C VAL A 41 -2.00 -0.22 8.13
N MET A 42 -1.20 -1.27 7.90
CA MET A 42 -1.67 -2.66 7.89
C MET A 42 -2.19 -3.08 9.26
N LYS A 43 -1.45 -2.80 10.35
CA LYS A 43 -1.87 -3.11 11.72
C LYS A 43 -3.15 -2.38 12.11
N HIS A 44 -3.31 -1.12 11.71
CA HIS A 44 -4.53 -0.34 11.96
C HIS A 44 -5.74 -0.95 11.26
N MET A 45 -5.61 -1.26 9.96
CA MET A 45 -6.66 -1.93 9.19
C MET A 45 -7.01 -3.30 9.78
N ASN A 46 -6.00 -4.13 10.05
CA ASN A 46 -6.19 -5.46 10.64
C ASN A 46 -6.80 -5.37 12.04
N GLY A 47 -6.44 -4.36 12.83
CA GLY A 47 -7.04 -4.07 14.12
C GLY A 47 -8.53 -3.72 14.00
N LYS A 48 -8.90 -2.85 13.05
CA LYS A 48 -10.31 -2.53 12.77
C LYS A 48 -11.10 -3.79 12.35
N LEU A 49 -10.53 -4.61 11.46
CA LEU A 49 -11.16 -5.85 11.01
C LEU A 49 -11.34 -6.85 12.15
N LYS A 50 -10.28 -7.15 12.90
CA LYS A 50 -10.33 -8.09 14.05
C LYS A 50 -11.34 -7.64 15.10
N ARG A 51 -11.37 -6.36 15.46
CA ARG A 51 -12.32 -5.82 16.46
C ARG A 51 -13.77 -5.96 16.01
N ARG A 52 -14.09 -5.64 14.76
CA ARG A 52 -15.46 -5.73 14.24
C ARG A 52 -15.89 -7.17 13.93
N GLY A 53 -14.97 -7.99 13.45
CA GLY A 53 -15.21 -9.42 13.21
C GLY A 53 -15.42 -10.21 14.48
N ARG A 54 -14.75 -9.84 15.59
CA ARG A 54 -14.91 -10.51 16.90
C ARG A 54 -16.35 -10.53 17.40
N VAL A 55 -17.16 -9.52 17.08
CA VAL A 55 -18.58 -9.46 17.49
C VAL A 55 -19.43 -10.44 16.68
N VAL A 56 -19.10 -10.64 15.40
CA VAL A 56 -19.89 -11.48 14.48
C VAL A 56 -19.67 -12.97 14.75
N GLN A 57 -18.47 -13.36 15.22
CA GLN A 57 -18.03 -14.75 15.50
C GLN A 57 -18.03 -15.68 14.27
N VAL A 58 -19.19 -15.89 13.64
CA VAL A 58 -19.40 -16.69 12.43
C VAL A 58 -20.16 -15.87 11.39
N PHE A 59 -19.65 -15.82 10.17
CA PHE A 59 -20.30 -15.10 9.08
C PHE A 59 -21.27 -16.01 8.32
N PRO A 60 -22.49 -15.54 7.98
CA PRO A 60 -23.49 -16.34 7.27
C PRO A 60 -23.18 -16.59 5.79
N SER A 61 -22.22 -15.85 5.20
CA SER A 61 -21.75 -16.04 3.83
C SER A 61 -20.46 -15.27 3.55
N THR A 62 -19.72 -15.63 2.50
CA THR A 62 -18.56 -14.86 2.01
C THR A 62 -18.94 -13.41 1.68
N GLY A 63 -20.13 -13.18 1.11
CA GLY A 63 -20.61 -11.84 0.80
C GLY A 63 -20.79 -10.96 2.04
N SER A 64 -21.14 -11.55 3.18
CA SER A 64 -21.24 -10.80 4.45
C SER A 64 -19.88 -10.36 4.99
N VAL A 65 -18.82 -11.18 4.81
CA VAL A 65 -17.43 -10.79 5.13
C VAL A 65 -17.00 -9.63 4.24
N MET A 66 -17.26 -9.71 2.94
CA MET A 66 -16.90 -8.66 1.99
C MET A 66 -17.61 -7.34 2.30
N ARG A 67 -18.88 -7.36 2.71
CA ARG A 67 -19.57 -6.14 3.14
C ARG A 67 -18.94 -5.50 4.38
N LEU A 68 -18.51 -6.29 5.37
CA LEU A 68 -17.79 -5.77 6.53
C LEU A 68 -16.46 -5.13 6.13
N LEU A 69 -15.67 -5.82 5.29
CA LEU A 69 -14.39 -5.33 4.80
C LEU A 69 -14.57 -4.04 4.00
N ALA A 70 -15.52 -4.02 3.06
CA ALA A 70 -15.85 -2.85 2.25
C ALA A 70 -16.27 -1.66 3.14
N GLY A 71 -17.06 -1.88 4.18
CA GLY A 71 -17.43 -0.83 5.14
C GLY A 71 -16.24 -0.29 5.95
N ILE A 72 -15.24 -1.12 6.25
CA ILE A 72 -14.01 -0.67 6.93
C ILE A 72 -13.14 0.16 5.96
N ILE A 73 -12.93 -0.34 4.75
CA ILE A 73 -12.12 0.31 3.72
C ILE A 73 -12.78 1.63 3.30
N GLY A 74 -14.09 1.65 3.07
CA GLY A 74 -14.84 2.86 2.75
C GLY A 74 -14.70 3.93 3.84
N LYS A 75 -14.75 3.54 5.12
CA LYS A 75 -14.50 4.47 6.23
C LYS A 75 -13.06 4.99 6.24
N LEU A 76 -12.07 4.14 6.00
CA LEU A 76 -10.66 4.55 5.92
C LEU A 76 -10.43 5.50 4.75
N ASN A 77 -11.03 5.21 3.59
CA ASN A 77 -10.95 6.06 2.41
C ASN A 77 -11.56 7.43 2.69
N ALA A 78 -12.75 7.50 3.31
CA ALA A 78 -13.35 8.76 3.71
C ALA A 78 -12.48 9.54 4.71
N GLU A 79 -11.86 8.85 5.69
CA GLU A 79 -10.90 9.48 6.62
C GLU A 79 -9.72 10.12 5.85
N TRP A 80 -9.21 9.46 4.81
CA TRP A 80 -8.11 9.97 3.98
C TRP A 80 -8.54 11.10 3.05
N GLU A 81 -9.73 11.03 2.47
CA GLU A 81 -10.29 12.10 1.63
C GLU A 81 -10.51 13.38 2.42
N CYS A 82 -10.87 13.29 3.70
CA CYS A 82 -10.95 14.45 4.60
C CYS A 82 -9.58 15.00 5.05
N GLY A 83 -8.47 14.57 4.45
CA GLY A 83 -7.14 15.11 4.71
C GLY A 83 -6.39 14.43 5.87
N ARG A 84 -6.95 13.38 6.50
CA ARG A 84 -6.25 12.60 7.54
C ARG A 84 -5.27 11.60 6.94
N LEU A 85 -4.36 12.11 6.13
CA LEU A 85 -3.42 11.31 5.34
C LEU A 85 -2.29 10.74 6.22
N PHE A 86 -1.86 9.51 5.92
CA PHE A 86 -0.69 8.90 6.55
C PHE A 86 0.63 9.61 6.14
N MET A 87 0.68 10.11 4.91
CA MET A 87 1.73 10.99 4.39
C MET A 87 1.06 12.21 3.77
N SER A 88 1.54 13.41 4.09
CA SER A 88 1.01 14.62 3.48
C SER A 88 1.42 14.70 2.01
N LYS A 89 0.67 15.47 1.21
CA LYS A 89 0.97 15.63 -0.21
C LYS A 89 2.33 16.30 -0.42
N GLU A 90 2.63 17.31 0.38
CA GLU A 90 3.88 18.08 0.35
C GLU A 90 5.07 17.19 0.69
N SER A 91 4.89 16.26 1.63
CA SER A 91 5.93 15.27 1.96
C SER A 91 6.18 14.33 0.78
N LEU A 92 5.20 14.05 -0.07
CA LEU A 92 5.36 13.15 -1.19
C LEU A 92 5.85 13.84 -2.48
N GLU A 93 5.86 15.16 -2.56
CA GLU A 93 6.37 15.92 -3.72
C GLU A 93 7.74 15.44 -4.24
N PRO A 94 8.77 15.18 -3.40
CA PRO A 94 10.06 14.69 -3.89
C PRO A 94 9.97 13.30 -4.55
N VAL A 95 9.04 12.46 -4.08
CA VAL A 95 8.77 11.12 -4.62
C VAL A 95 7.97 11.21 -5.92
N PHE A 96 6.98 12.09 -5.94
CA PHE A 96 6.09 12.31 -7.08
C PHE A 96 6.67 13.20 -8.15
N SER A 97 7.86 13.80 -7.95
CA SER A 97 8.57 14.54 -8.98
C SER A 97 8.47 13.77 -10.29
N LEU A 98 7.62 14.30 -11.18
CA LEU A 98 6.81 13.52 -12.12
C LEU A 98 7.62 12.67 -13.11
N LYS A 99 8.94 12.81 -13.15
CA LYS A 99 9.85 12.00 -13.96
C LYS A 99 9.69 10.50 -13.72
N ARG A 100 9.66 10.01 -12.48
CA ARG A 100 9.64 8.54 -12.24
C ARG A 100 8.29 7.91 -12.62
N ALA A 101 7.18 8.57 -12.28
CA ALA A 101 5.84 8.12 -12.65
C ALA A 101 5.59 8.23 -14.17
N LYS A 102 6.03 9.33 -14.81
CA LYS A 102 5.96 9.50 -16.27
C LYS A 102 6.82 8.47 -17.02
N MET A 103 8.00 8.14 -16.51
CA MET A 103 8.85 7.08 -17.09
C MET A 103 8.20 5.70 -16.96
N ARG A 104 7.57 5.40 -15.83
CA ARG A 104 6.87 4.13 -15.62
C ARG A 104 5.59 4.02 -16.46
N ILE A 105 4.89 5.14 -16.71
CA ILE A 105 3.80 5.21 -17.69
C ILE A 105 4.34 4.91 -19.10
N LYS A 106 5.49 5.48 -19.48
CA LYS A 106 6.13 5.22 -20.77
C LYS A 106 6.62 3.77 -20.93
N GLU A 107 7.09 3.15 -19.85
CA GLU A 107 7.44 1.72 -19.80
C GLU A 107 6.19 0.83 -19.85
N LEU A 108 5.11 1.24 -19.19
CA LEU A 108 3.80 0.60 -19.29
C LEU A 108 3.08 0.95 -20.59
N GLU A 109 3.51 1.89 -21.41
CA GLU A 109 2.93 2.09 -22.75
C GLU A 109 3.41 1.01 -23.74
N ALA A 110 4.36 0.17 -23.35
CA ALA A 110 5.03 -0.81 -24.22
C ALA A 110 4.51 -2.26 -24.13
N ASP A 111 3.72 -2.62 -23.11
CA ASP A 111 2.95 -3.88 -23.06
C ASP A 111 1.47 -3.51 -23.33
N GLU A 112 0.72 -4.32 -24.09
CA GLU A 112 -0.59 -3.93 -24.62
C GLU A 112 -1.79 -4.46 -23.79
N GLU A 113 -1.67 -5.60 -23.11
CA GLU A 113 -2.86 -6.35 -22.63
C GLU A 113 -3.29 -6.09 -21.17
N ALA A 114 -2.37 -5.83 -20.22
CA ALA A 114 -2.70 -5.50 -18.82
C ALA A 114 -3.10 -4.02 -18.59
N HIS A 115 -3.29 -3.27 -19.68
CA HIS A 115 -3.07 -1.82 -19.71
C HIS A 115 -4.32 -0.95 -19.71
N SER A 116 -5.53 -1.51 -19.70
CA SER A 116 -6.74 -0.67 -19.72
C SER A 116 -7.14 -0.22 -18.31
N GLU A 117 -7.29 -1.16 -17.37
CA GLU A 117 -7.81 -0.87 -16.03
C GLU A 117 -6.80 -0.13 -15.15
N VAL A 118 -5.55 -0.58 -15.12
CA VAL A 118 -4.49 0.06 -14.32
C VAL A 118 -4.22 1.48 -14.83
N ARG A 119 -4.30 1.72 -16.15
CA ARG A 119 -4.13 3.03 -16.77
C ARG A 119 -5.25 3.99 -16.39
N VAL A 120 -6.50 3.53 -16.40
CA VAL A 120 -7.66 4.33 -15.99
C VAL A 120 -7.55 4.71 -14.51
N ILE A 121 -7.22 3.74 -13.64
CA ILE A 121 -7.03 3.99 -12.21
C ILE A 121 -5.88 4.99 -11.99
N MET A 122 -4.74 4.80 -12.64
CA MET A 122 -3.57 5.67 -12.46
C MET A 122 -3.82 7.09 -13.00
N LYS A 123 -4.47 7.24 -14.16
CA LYS A 123 -4.86 8.56 -14.69
C LYS A 123 -5.90 9.26 -13.81
N LEU A 124 -6.90 8.53 -13.30
CA LEU A 124 -7.88 9.07 -12.35
C LEU A 124 -7.22 9.54 -11.06
N VAL A 125 -6.23 8.80 -10.56
CA VAL A 125 -5.47 9.20 -9.38
C VAL A 125 -4.72 10.50 -9.68
N ILE A 126 -4.00 10.61 -10.80
CA ILE A 126 -3.28 11.86 -11.15
C ILE A 126 -4.24 13.05 -11.30
N ASP A 127 -5.33 12.89 -12.06
CA ASP A 127 -6.32 13.95 -12.28
C ASP A 127 -6.99 14.40 -10.97
N LYS A 128 -7.29 13.46 -10.06
CA LYS A 128 -7.84 13.77 -8.73
C LYS A 128 -6.82 14.51 -7.85
N TYR A 129 -5.52 14.26 -8.03
CA TYR A 129 -4.46 14.97 -7.31
C TYR A 129 -4.22 16.37 -7.88
N GLU A 130 -4.22 16.54 -9.20
CA GLU A 130 -4.03 17.83 -9.89
C GLU A 130 -5.20 18.79 -9.65
N ARG A 131 -6.44 18.30 -9.56
CA ARG A 131 -7.62 19.12 -9.24
C ARG A 131 -7.74 19.51 -7.76
N ALA A 132 -6.90 18.93 -6.90
CA ALA A 132 -6.91 19.15 -5.46
C ALA A 132 -5.68 19.93 -4.97
N ALA A 133 -4.99 20.61 -5.89
CA ALA A 133 -3.94 21.61 -5.70
C ALA A 133 -4.44 22.96 -6.25
#